data_AF-A0A2N5DE11-F1
#
_entry.id   AF-A0A2N5DE11-F1
#
_cell.length_a   1.000
_cell.length_b   1.000
_cell.length_c   1.000
_cell.angle_alpha   90.00
_cell.angle_beta   90.00
_cell.angle_gamma   90.00
#
_symmetry.space_group_name_H-M   'P 1'
#
loop_
_entity.id
_entity.type
_entity.pdbx_description
1 polymer ?
#
loop_
_entity_poly.entity_id
_entity_poly.type
_entity_poly.pdbx_seq_one_letter_code
_entity_poly.pdbx_strand_id
1 'polypeptide(L)'
;MEHQSLFSFSNPEFWVLAALVIFFGLLVVLKVLPGALFGALDGYAAKIQAELAEAQQLREEAQALLAEVKAQREEAERQASAMLEAAKADAIRLEAEAKEKLEEQIKRRAEMAERKIAQAEAQAAADVKAAAVDLASQAAEAVLLARVATGSDPLVDAAIGQIGGKLQ
;
A
#
# COMPACT_ATOMS: atom_id res chain seq x y z
N MET A 1 79.55 20.69 76.67
CA MET A 1 78.19 21.17 76.43
C MET A 1 77.27 20.04 76.84
N GLU A 2 76.53 20.26 77.93
CA GLU A 2 75.92 19.22 78.74
C GLU A 2 74.88 18.40 77.96
N HIS A 3 75.02 17.08 78.00
CA HIS A 3 73.94 16.17 77.65
C HIS A 3 72.93 16.18 78.81
N GLN A 4 72.13 17.24 78.89
CA GLN A 4 70.95 17.22 79.74
C GLN A 4 69.98 16.21 79.14
N SER A 5 69.76 15.13 79.88
CA SER A 5 68.84 14.06 79.54
C SER A 5 67.49 14.66 79.12
N LEU A 6 67.03 14.33 77.92
CA LEU A 6 65.71 14.67 77.39
C LEU A 6 64.55 14.15 78.26
N PHE A 7 64.83 13.41 79.34
CA PHE A 7 63.87 12.77 80.25
C PHE A 7 63.95 13.35 81.68
N SER A 8 63.93 14.67 81.81
CA SER A 8 63.81 15.35 83.12
C SER A 8 62.49 16.10 83.21
N PHE A 9 61.71 15.86 84.27
CA PHE A 9 60.38 16.47 84.50
C PHE A 9 60.40 18.00 84.63
N SER A 10 61.59 18.59 84.79
CA SER A 10 61.79 20.05 84.89
C SER A 10 62.24 20.70 83.57
N ASN A 11 62.33 19.95 82.47
CA ASN A 11 62.81 20.45 81.17
C ASN A 11 61.63 20.74 80.21
N PRO A 12 61.45 22.00 79.74
CA PRO A 12 60.33 22.38 78.88
C PRO A 12 60.27 21.61 77.55
N GLU A 13 61.41 21.23 76.98
CA GLU A 13 61.47 20.53 75.69
C GLU A 13 60.83 19.13 75.74
N PHE A 14 60.92 18.43 76.88
CA PHE A 14 60.27 17.15 77.08
C PHE A 14 58.74 17.27 77.07
N TRP A 15 58.20 18.28 77.76
CA TRP A 15 56.76 18.54 77.76
C TRP A 15 56.23 19.02 76.41
N VAL A 16 57.04 19.77 75.64
CA VAL A 16 56.72 20.13 74.25
C VAL A 16 56.66 18.89 73.35
N LEU A 17 57.64 17.99 73.46
CA LEU A 17 57.63 16.73 72.69
C LEU A 17 56.47 15.82 73.13
N ALA A 18 56.18 15.72 74.43
CA ALA A 18 55.04 14.98 74.94
C ALA A 18 53.70 15.57 74.45
N ALA A 19 53.54 16.90 74.48
CA ALA A 19 52.36 17.57 73.94
C ALA A 19 52.23 17.38 72.42
N LEU A 20 53.33 17.37 71.67
CA LEU A 20 53.35 17.10 70.23
C LEU A 20 52.92 15.66 69.93
N VAL A 21 53.44 14.68 70.68
CA VAL A 21 53.08 13.26 70.54
C VAL A 21 51.62 13.03 70.94
N ILE A 22 51.14 13.65 72.03
CA ILE A 22 49.73 13.59 72.42
C ILE A 22 48.85 14.26 71.36
N PHE A 23 49.29 15.38 70.77
CA PHE A 23 48.57 16.06 69.70
C PHE A 23 48.45 15.18 68.44
N PHE A 24 49.56 14.60 67.96
CA PHE A 24 49.52 13.66 66.83
C PHE A 24 48.74 12.38 67.17
N GLY A 25 48.87 11.85 68.39
CA GLY A 25 48.11 10.71 68.87
C GLY A 25 46.60 11.00 68.88
N LEU A 26 46.19 12.18 69.36
CA LEU A 26 44.81 12.63 69.35
C LEU A 26 44.30 12.81 67.91
N LEU A 27 45.11 13.37 67.00
CA LEU A 27 44.75 13.51 65.58
C LEU A 27 44.53 12.17 64.86
N VAL A 28 45.32 11.15 65.21
CA VAL A 28 45.15 9.78 64.68
C VAL A 28 43.93 9.10 65.30
N VAL A 29 43.73 9.21 66.61
CA VAL A 29 42.59 8.61 67.33
C VAL A 29 41.26 9.25 66.90
N LEU A 30 41.23 10.58 66.75
CA LEU A 30 40.07 11.31 66.23
C LEU A 30 39.89 11.13 64.70
N LYS A 31 40.75 10.34 64.03
CA LYS A 31 40.69 10.01 62.60
C LYS A 31 40.63 11.21 61.64
N VAL A 32 40.97 12.41 62.12
CA VAL A 32 40.72 13.67 61.40
C VAL A 32 41.62 13.83 60.17
N LEU A 33 42.86 13.32 60.22
CA LEU A 33 43.82 13.43 59.11
C LEU A 33 43.72 12.32 58.06
N PRO A 34 43.77 11.02 58.41
CA PRO A 34 43.79 9.97 57.39
C PRO A 34 42.39 9.55 56.90
N GLY A 35 41.31 9.75 57.65
CA GLY A 35 39.98 9.28 57.21
C GLY A 35 39.36 10.14 56.12
N ALA A 36 39.38 11.46 56.31
CA ALA A 36 38.70 12.41 55.42
C ALA A 36 39.45 12.62 54.08
N LEU A 37 40.79 12.67 54.12
CA LEU A 37 41.59 12.91 52.92
C LEU A 37 41.61 11.68 51.98
N PHE A 38 41.84 10.49 52.54
CA PHE A 38 41.87 9.25 51.74
C PHE A 38 40.47 8.85 51.26
N GLY A 39 39.43 9.01 52.09
CA GLY A 39 38.05 8.73 51.69
C GLY A 39 37.53 9.62 50.57
N ALA A 40 37.96 10.89 50.51
CA ALA A 40 37.61 11.77 49.40
C ALA A 40 38.24 11.30 48.08
N LEU A 41 39.54 10.95 48.09
CA LEU A 41 40.26 10.43 46.91
C LEU A 41 39.67 9.12 46.40
N ASP A 42 39.35 8.18 47.31
CA ASP A 42 38.69 6.92 46.94
C ASP A 42 37.29 7.17 46.37
N GLY A 43 36.54 8.14 46.91
CA GLY A 43 35.25 8.57 46.38
C GLY A 43 35.34 9.14 44.97
N TYR A 44 36.36 9.94 44.66
CA TYR A 44 36.62 10.43 43.30
C TYR A 44 36.98 9.30 42.34
N ALA A 45 37.85 8.36 42.76
CA ALA A 45 38.23 7.22 41.95
C ALA A 45 37.03 6.32 41.63
N ALA A 46 36.17 6.06 42.63
CA ALA A 46 34.94 5.29 42.45
C ALA A 46 33.95 6.00 41.52
N LYS A 47 33.79 7.33 41.66
CA LYS A 47 32.93 8.14 40.79
C LYS A 47 33.42 8.12 39.33
N ILE A 48 34.72 8.30 39.09
CA ILE A 48 35.29 8.25 37.75
C ILE A 48 35.12 6.84 37.14
N GLN A 49 35.33 5.78 37.92
CA GLN A 49 35.09 4.42 37.44
C GLN A 49 33.62 4.18 37.08
N ALA A 50 32.68 4.69 37.89
CA ALA A 50 31.26 4.59 37.58
C ALA A 50 30.89 5.35 36.31
N GLU A 51 31.36 6.60 36.15
CA GLU A 51 31.13 7.40 34.94
C GLU A 51 31.75 6.76 33.69
N LEU A 52 32.95 6.16 33.80
CA LEU A 52 33.57 5.43 32.70
C LEU A 52 32.81 4.15 32.35
N ALA A 53 32.30 3.41 33.33
CA ALA A 53 31.48 2.22 33.10
C ALA A 53 30.16 2.58 32.41
N GLU A 54 29.49 3.65 32.86
CA GLU A 54 28.27 4.16 32.24
C GLU A 54 28.53 4.64 30.81
N ALA A 55 29.63 5.37 30.57
CA ALA A 55 30.02 5.81 29.23
C ALA A 55 30.33 4.63 28.30
N GLN A 56 30.97 3.58 28.80
CA GLN A 56 31.22 2.34 28.03
C GLN A 56 29.90 1.64 27.68
N GLN A 57 29.01 1.47 28.66
CA GLN A 57 27.69 0.88 28.46
C GLN A 57 26.89 1.68 27.42
N LEU A 58 26.83 3.00 27.56
CA LEU A 58 26.12 3.87 26.61
C LEU A 58 26.71 3.77 25.19
N ARG A 59 28.04 3.62 25.07
CA ARG A 59 28.69 3.41 23.77
C ARG A 59 28.30 2.07 23.16
N GLU A 60 28.27 1.02 23.96
CA GLU A 60 27.85 -0.32 23.51
C GLU A 60 26.38 -0.32 23.07
N GLU A 61 25.49 0.30 23.84
CA GLU A 61 24.08 0.46 23.49
C GLU A 61 23.90 1.25 22.20
N ALA A 62 24.64 2.36 22.03
CA ALA A 62 24.60 3.15 20.80
C ALA A 62 25.13 2.37 19.58
N GLN A 63 26.17 1.55 19.76
CA GLN A 63 26.72 0.69 18.71
C GLN A 63 25.72 -0.42 18.33
N ALA A 64 25.09 -1.04 19.31
CA ALA A 64 24.05 -2.03 19.10
C ALA A 64 22.85 -1.44 18.34
N LEU A 65 22.36 -0.28 18.77
CA LEU A 65 21.27 0.44 18.10
C LEU A 65 21.65 0.81 16.66
N LEU A 66 22.87 1.29 16.43
CA LEU A 66 23.32 1.63 15.08
C LEU A 66 23.37 0.39 14.17
N ALA A 67 23.83 -0.75 14.69
CA ALA A 67 23.85 -2.01 13.95
C ALA A 67 22.42 -2.47 13.61
N GLU A 68 21.51 -2.37 14.58
CA GLU A 68 20.09 -2.71 14.40
C GLU A 68 19.43 -1.83 13.34
N VAL A 69 19.58 -0.50 13.42
CA VAL A 69 19.02 0.44 12.46
C VAL A 69 19.58 0.21 11.05
N LYS A 70 20.87 -0.11 10.93
CA LYS A 70 21.47 -0.45 9.63
C LYS A 70 20.86 -1.74 9.05
N ALA A 71 20.70 -2.78 9.87
CA ALA A 71 20.08 -4.03 9.45
C ALA A 71 18.60 -3.82 9.06
N GLN A 72 17.85 -3.07 9.87
CA GLN A 72 16.46 -2.72 9.56
C GLN A 72 16.36 -1.92 8.26
N ARG A 73 17.28 -0.98 8.02
CA ARG A 73 17.31 -0.20 6.78
C ARG A 73 17.57 -1.09 5.56
N GLU A 74 18.57 -1.97 5.63
CA GLU A 74 18.87 -2.88 4.52
C GLU A 74 17.68 -3.81 4.23
N GLU A 75 17.05 -4.33 5.29
CA GLU A 75 15.86 -5.17 5.16
C GLU A 75 14.68 -4.39 4.54
N ALA A 76 14.44 -3.15 4.98
CA ALA A 76 13.41 -2.29 4.40
C ALA A 76 13.69 -1.96 2.93
N GLU A 77 14.94 -1.70 2.56
CA GLU A 77 15.36 -1.47 1.17
C GLU A 77 15.12 -2.74 0.31
N ARG A 78 15.46 -3.93 0.83
CA ARG A 78 15.16 -5.21 0.17
C ARG A 78 13.66 -5.42 0.00
N GLN A 79 12.87 -5.23 1.05
CA GLN A 79 11.42 -5.39 0.99
C GLN A 79 10.78 -4.40 0.00
N ALA A 80 11.21 -3.15 0.01
CA ALA A 80 10.74 -2.14 -0.94
C ALA A 80 11.06 -2.53 -2.39
N SER A 81 12.28 -3.02 -2.64
CA SER A 81 12.67 -3.50 -3.97
C SER A 81 11.82 -4.69 -4.42
N ALA A 82 11.59 -5.67 -3.53
CA ALA A 82 10.77 -6.83 -3.82
C ALA A 82 9.31 -6.44 -4.08
N MET A 83 8.77 -5.49 -3.31
CA MET A 83 7.42 -4.95 -3.51
C MET A 83 7.29 -4.24 -4.86
N LEU A 84 8.29 -3.46 -5.27
CA LEU A 84 8.29 -2.80 -6.57
C LEU A 84 8.34 -3.79 -7.73
N GLU A 85 9.17 -4.83 -7.64
CA GLU A 85 9.24 -5.88 -8.66
C GLU A 85 7.95 -6.69 -8.74
N ALA A 86 7.34 -7.04 -7.60
CA ALA A 86 6.03 -7.69 -7.57
C ALA A 86 4.95 -6.80 -8.19
N ALA A 87 4.91 -5.51 -7.86
CA ALA A 87 3.95 -4.57 -8.42
C ALA A 87 4.09 -4.40 -9.94
N LYS A 88 5.32 -4.39 -10.48
CA LYS A 88 5.57 -4.37 -11.93
C LYS A 88 5.10 -5.66 -12.59
N ALA A 89 5.41 -6.82 -12.01
CA ALA A 89 4.97 -8.11 -12.52
C ALA A 89 3.44 -8.20 -12.56
N ASP A 90 2.77 -7.76 -11.50
CA ASP A 90 1.32 -7.70 -11.42
C ASP A 90 0.73 -6.71 -12.43
N ALA A 91 1.35 -5.55 -12.63
CA ALA A 91 0.91 -4.58 -13.63
C ALA A 91 0.96 -5.16 -15.05
N ILE A 92 2.03 -5.86 -15.41
CA ILE A 92 2.18 -6.52 -16.72
C ILE A 92 1.11 -7.61 -16.90
N ARG A 93 0.91 -8.44 -15.87
CA ARG A 93 -0.11 -9.50 -15.90
C ARG A 93 -1.52 -8.91 -16.07
N LEU A 94 -1.84 -7.88 -15.29
CA LEU A 94 -3.15 -7.22 -15.32
C LEU A 94 -3.37 -6.51 -16.66
N GLU A 95 -2.33 -5.89 -17.24
CA GLU A 95 -2.41 -5.28 -18.56
C GLU A 95 -2.71 -6.33 -19.65
N ALA A 96 -2.03 -7.48 -19.60
CA ALA A 96 -2.27 -8.57 -20.55
C ALA A 96 -3.71 -9.12 -20.43
N GLU A 97 -4.17 -9.42 -19.21
CA GLU A 97 -5.54 -9.88 -18.94
C GLU A 97 -6.58 -8.83 -19.35
N ALA A 98 -6.32 -7.55 -19.10
CA ALA A 98 -7.21 -6.45 -19.49
C ALA A 98 -7.31 -6.31 -21.01
N LYS A 99 -6.19 -6.46 -21.73
CA LYS A 99 -6.17 -6.45 -23.20
C LYS A 99 -7.00 -7.59 -23.77
N GLU A 100 -6.76 -8.82 -23.33
CA GLU A 100 -7.52 -9.99 -23.79
C GLU A 100 -9.03 -9.81 -23.52
N LYS A 101 -9.39 -9.39 -22.31
CA LYS A 101 -10.79 -9.14 -21.95
C LYS A 101 -11.42 -8.01 -22.76
N LEU A 102 -10.64 -6.97 -23.10
CA LEU A 102 -11.13 -5.87 -23.92
C LEU A 102 -11.34 -6.32 -25.38
N GLU A 103 -10.41 -7.07 -25.96
CA GLU A 103 -10.55 -7.65 -27.29
C GLU A 103 -11.79 -8.55 -27.38
N GLU A 104 -12.00 -9.41 -26.39
CA GLU A 104 -13.17 -10.27 -26.32
C GLU A 104 -14.48 -9.45 -26.18
N GLN A 105 -14.48 -8.38 -25.39
CA GLN A 105 -15.62 -7.46 -25.29
C GLN A 105 -15.90 -6.73 -26.61
N ILE A 106 -14.87 -6.25 -27.30
CA ILE A 106 -15.00 -5.58 -28.60
C ILE A 106 -15.60 -6.56 -29.62
N LYS A 107 -15.07 -7.79 -29.69
CA LYS A 107 -15.60 -8.82 -30.59
C LYS A 107 -17.07 -9.11 -30.31
N ARG A 108 -17.45 -9.34 -29.05
CA ARG A 108 -18.87 -9.54 -28.68
C ARG A 108 -19.74 -8.35 -29.05
N ARG A 109 -19.26 -7.12 -28.84
CA ARG A 109 -20.02 -5.91 -29.21
C ARG A 109 -20.18 -5.78 -30.72
N ALA A 110 -19.15 -6.11 -31.49
CA ALA A 110 -19.22 -6.15 -32.95
C ALA A 110 -20.25 -7.18 -33.43
N GLU A 111 -20.19 -8.41 -32.93
CA GLU A 111 -21.17 -9.45 -33.27
C GLU A 111 -22.61 -9.04 -32.90
N MET A 112 -22.80 -8.39 -31.74
CA MET A 112 -24.12 -7.89 -31.35
C MET A 112 -24.61 -6.76 -32.25
N ALA A 113 -23.72 -5.88 -32.71
CA ALA A 113 -24.05 -4.83 -33.67
C ALA A 113 -24.40 -5.42 -35.04
N GLU A 114 -23.62 -6.37 -35.55
CA GLU A 114 -23.90 -7.09 -36.79
C GLU A 114 -25.26 -7.81 -36.74
N ARG A 115 -25.57 -8.51 -35.64
CA ARG A 115 -26.88 -9.14 -35.45
C ARG A 115 -28.03 -8.13 -35.46
N LYS A 116 -27.84 -6.95 -34.84
CA LYS A 116 -28.83 -5.88 -34.85
C LYS A 116 -29.02 -5.30 -36.25
N ILE A 117 -27.94 -5.11 -37.02
CA ILE A 117 -28.00 -4.65 -38.40
C ILE A 117 -28.77 -5.66 -39.25
N ALA A 118 -28.40 -6.94 -39.19
CA ALA A 118 -29.09 -8.00 -39.94
C ALA A 118 -30.59 -8.08 -39.59
N GLN A 119 -30.94 -7.92 -38.30
CA GLN A 119 -32.34 -7.86 -37.87
C GLN A 119 -33.06 -6.64 -38.44
N ALA A 120 -32.42 -5.47 -38.41
CA ALA A 120 -33.00 -4.23 -38.96
C ALA A 120 -33.16 -4.30 -40.48
N GLU A 121 -32.20 -4.90 -41.20
CA GLU A 121 -32.28 -5.13 -42.65
C GLU A 121 -33.43 -6.09 -43.01
N ALA A 122 -33.58 -7.19 -42.27
CA ALA A 122 -34.69 -8.12 -42.46
C ALA A 122 -36.05 -7.44 -42.21
N GLN A 123 -36.15 -6.62 -41.17
CA GLN A 123 -37.35 -5.84 -40.87
C GLN A 123 -37.65 -4.83 -41.98
N ALA A 124 -36.66 -4.06 -42.42
CA ALA A 124 -36.82 -3.07 -43.48
C ALA A 124 -37.25 -3.72 -44.81
N ALA A 125 -36.68 -4.89 -45.15
CA ALA A 125 -37.09 -5.66 -46.33
C ALA A 125 -38.55 -6.15 -46.22
N ALA A 126 -38.97 -6.58 -45.03
CA ALA A 126 -40.36 -6.96 -44.78
C ALA A 126 -41.31 -5.77 -44.90
N ASP A 127 -40.94 -4.60 -44.36
CA ASP A 127 -41.73 -3.37 -44.41
C ASP A 127 -41.90 -2.87 -45.86
N VAL A 128 -40.83 -2.88 -46.67
CA VAL A 128 -40.90 -2.52 -48.09
C VAL A 128 -41.80 -3.48 -48.86
N LYS A 129 -41.71 -4.78 -48.56
CA LYS A 129 -42.57 -5.79 -49.19
C LYS A 129 -44.04 -5.58 -48.80
N ALA A 130 -44.33 -5.29 -47.54
CA ALA A 130 -45.68 -4.99 -47.08
C ALA A 130 -46.24 -3.74 -47.78
N ALA A 131 -45.48 -2.65 -47.83
CA ALA A 131 -45.88 -1.43 -48.55
C ALA A 131 -46.12 -1.66 -50.05
N ALA A 132 -45.32 -2.51 -50.69
CA ALA A 132 -45.51 -2.89 -52.09
C ALA A 132 -46.79 -3.72 -52.30
N VAL A 133 -47.10 -4.65 -51.37
CA VAL A 133 -48.35 -5.42 -51.40
C VAL A 133 -49.55 -4.49 -51.21
N ASP A 134 -49.50 -3.58 -50.24
CA ASP A 134 -50.57 -2.62 -50.00
C ASP A 134 -50.83 -1.71 -51.22
N LEU A 135 -49.76 -1.21 -51.86
CA LEU A 135 -49.87 -0.42 -53.08
C LEU A 135 -50.45 -1.24 -54.25
N ALA A 136 -50.01 -2.49 -54.41
CA ALA A 136 -50.54 -3.37 -55.45
C ALA A 136 -52.02 -3.70 -55.23
N SER A 137 -52.43 -3.92 -53.98
CA SER A 137 -53.84 -4.14 -53.61
C SER A 137 -54.71 -2.91 -53.90
N GLN A 138 -54.24 -1.71 -53.54
CA GLN A 138 -54.95 -0.46 -53.86
C GLN A 138 -55.05 -0.22 -55.37
N ALA A 139 -53.99 -0.49 -56.13
CA ALA A 139 -54.01 -0.39 -57.59
C ALA A 139 -54.97 -1.41 -58.22
N ALA A 140 -54.99 -2.65 -57.73
CA ALA A 140 -55.92 -3.67 -58.18
C ALA A 140 -57.38 -3.27 -57.90
N GLU A 141 -57.67 -2.72 -56.71
CA GLU A 141 -58.98 -2.18 -56.35
C GLU A 141 -59.41 -1.06 -57.31
N ALA A 142 -58.52 -0.11 -57.59
CA ALA A 142 -58.80 0.98 -58.53
C ALA A 142 -59.08 0.48 -59.96
N VAL A 143 -58.33 -0.51 -60.45
CA VAL A 143 -58.55 -1.11 -61.78
C VAL A 143 -59.88 -1.87 -61.82
N LEU A 144 -60.22 -2.62 -60.77
CA LEU A 144 -61.50 -3.34 -60.68
C LEU A 144 -62.68 -2.37 -60.68
N LEU A 145 -62.62 -1.29 -59.88
CA LEU A 145 -63.65 -0.24 -59.87
C LEU A 145 -63.81 0.43 -61.24
N ALA A 146 -62.70 0.72 -61.93
CA ALA A 146 -62.74 1.30 -63.27
C ALA A 146 -63.40 0.35 -64.30
N ARG A 147 -63.12 -0.97 -64.23
CA ARG A 147 -63.77 -1.96 -65.10
C ARG A 147 -65.27 -2.09 -64.83
N VAL A 148 -65.67 -2.10 -63.56
CA VAL A 148 -67.09 -2.15 -63.17
C VAL A 148 -67.85 -0.92 -63.69
N ALA A 149 -67.23 0.27 -63.64
CA ALA A 149 -67.83 1.49 -64.16
C ALA A 149 -68.04 1.47 -65.70
N THR A 150 -67.24 0.71 -66.44
CA THR A 150 -67.39 0.54 -67.91
C THR A 150 -68.41 -0.53 -68.33
N GLY A 151 -69.05 -1.22 -67.38
CA GLY A 151 -70.25 -2.02 -67.62
C GLY A 151 -70.07 -3.33 -68.40
N SER A 152 -68.85 -3.74 -68.75
CA SER A 152 -68.56 -5.03 -69.39
C SER A 152 -67.31 -5.66 -68.78
N ASP A 153 -67.50 -6.64 -67.89
CA ASP A 153 -66.38 -7.43 -67.36
C ASP A 153 -66.34 -8.79 -68.07
N PRO A 154 -65.38 -9.02 -68.99
CA PRO A 154 -65.25 -10.30 -69.68
C PRO A 154 -65.02 -11.49 -68.72
N LEU A 155 -64.60 -11.26 -67.47
CA LEU A 155 -64.52 -12.31 -66.45
C LEU A 155 -65.90 -12.70 -65.90
N VAL A 156 -66.85 -11.76 -65.80
CA VAL A 156 -68.23 -12.05 -65.41
C VAL A 156 -68.94 -12.80 -66.53
N ASP A 157 -68.74 -12.39 -67.78
CA ASP A 157 -69.27 -13.09 -68.95
C ASP A 157 -68.68 -14.51 -69.06
N ALA A 158 -67.38 -14.69 -68.81
CA ALA A 158 -66.75 -16.00 -68.75
C ALA A 158 -67.25 -16.86 -67.57
N ALA A 159 -67.49 -16.28 -66.40
CA ALA A 159 -68.05 -16.98 -65.24
C ALA A 159 -69.50 -17.44 -65.50
N ILE A 160 -70.33 -16.59 -66.12
CA ILE A 160 -71.68 -16.95 -66.57
C ILE A 160 -71.61 -18.09 -67.61
N GLY A 161 -70.65 -18.03 -68.54
CA GLY A 161 -70.40 -19.11 -69.51
C GLY A 161 -69.99 -20.45 -68.87
N GLN A 162 -69.16 -20.42 -67.81
CA GLN A 162 -68.76 -21.64 -67.10
C GLN A 162 -69.89 -22.25 -66.25
N ILE A 163 -70.79 -21.42 -65.70
CA ILE A 163 -71.99 -21.91 -64.99
C ILE A 163 -72.98 -22.52 -66.00
N GLY A 164 -73.18 -21.88 -67.16
CA GLY A 164 -74.00 -22.43 -68.24
C GLY A 164 -73.46 -23.76 -68.80
N GLY A 165 -72.13 -23.91 -68.90
CA GLY A 165 -71.49 -25.15 -69.33
C GLY A 165 -71.49 -26.29 -68.30
N LYS A 166 -71.84 -26.04 -67.04
CA LYS A 166 -72.01 -27.06 -65.99
C LYS A 166 -73.48 -27.47 -65.77
N LEU A 167 -74.42 -26.82 -66.46
CA LEU A 167 -75.87 -27.08 -66.36
C LEU A 167 -76.46 -27.75 -67.63
N GLN A 168 -75.60 -28.14 -68.58
CA GLN A 168 -75.91 -29.09 -69.66
C GLN A 168 -75.21 -30.42 -69.37
#